data_AF-A0A835R6E4-F1
#
_entry.id   AF-A0A835R6E4-F1
#
_cell.length_a   1.000
_cell.length_b   1.000
_cell.length_c   1.000
_cell.angle_alpha   90.00
_cell.angle_beta   90.00
_cell.angle_gamma   90.00
#
_symmetry.space_group_name_H-M   'P 1'
#
loop_
_entity.id
_entity.type
_entity.pdbx_description
1 polymer ?
#
loop_
_entity_poly.entity_id
_entity_poly.type
_entity_poly.pdbx_seq_one_letter_code
_entity_poly.pdbx_strand_id
1 'polypeptide(L)'
;MDKPPAFIKPKPCEQPRPALPVFIAAAILVQAPSKSRGCFGESSMATKPGFLTEWPWRRLGNFKYVVIAPWVAHSFYLLATRDLKDVPLTYLVIFPSLLLRMLHNQIWMSISRLQTAKSPHKIVDRGIDFEQVDRERSWDDQVLFNGILVYVGYYFIPRAAHLPLWRIDGVIMSILLHAGPVEFLYYWFHRALHHHFLYSRYHSHHHASIVTEPITCLVGRR
;
A
#
# COMPACT_ATOMS: atom_id res chain seq x y z
N MET A 1 6.75 -58.17 16.28
CA MET A 1 7.38 -57.59 15.07
C MET A 1 6.25 -57.06 14.21
N ASP A 2 5.84 -55.82 14.47
CA ASP A 2 4.68 -55.22 13.81
C ASP A 2 5.14 -54.43 12.58
N LYS A 3 4.57 -54.76 11.42
CA LYS A 3 4.79 -54.01 10.17
C LYS A 3 4.24 -52.58 10.31
N PRO A 4 4.97 -51.55 9.85
CA PRO A 4 4.41 -50.20 9.80
C PRO A 4 3.33 -50.08 8.70
N PRO A 5 2.31 -49.23 8.88
CA PRO A 5 1.25 -49.04 7.90
C PRO A 5 1.74 -48.29 6.66
N ALA A 6 1.19 -48.66 5.50
CA ALA A 6 1.56 -48.13 4.19
C ALA A 6 1.18 -46.65 4.04
N PHE A 7 2.14 -45.84 3.61
CA PHE A 7 1.96 -44.42 3.32
C PHE A 7 1.20 -44.26 1.98
N ILE A 8 -0.08 -43.91 2.05
CA ILE A 8 -0.91 -43.62 0.87
C ILE A 8 -0.50 -42.25 0.32
N LYS A 9 0.19 -42.22 -0.84
CA LYS A 9 0.47 -40.96 -1.55
C LYS A 9 -0.84 -40.35 -2.07
N PRO A 10 -1.10 -39.05 -1.85
CA PRO A 10 -2.22 -38.38 -2.50
C PRO A 10 -2.01 -38.32 -4.02
N LYS A 11 -3.06 -38.58 -4.79
CA LYS A 11 -3.05 -38.42 -6.25
C LYS A 11 -2.88 -36.94 -6.61
N PRO A 12 -2.04 -36.59 -7.62
CA PRO A 12 -1.94 -35.21 -8.07
C PRO A 12 -3.26 -34.80 -8.75
N CYS A 13 -3.78 -33.62 -8.39
CA CYS A 13 -4.84 -32.96 -9.14
C CYS A 13 -4.31 -32.58 -10.52
N GLU A 14 -4.88 -33.16 -11.57
CA GLU A 14 -4.67 -32.73 -12.95
C GLU A 14 -5.19 -31.30 -13.13
N GLN A 15 -4.28 -30.35 -13.37
CA GLN A 15 -4.66 -29.02 -13.84
C GLN A 15 -4.78 -29.06 -15.38
N PRO A 16 -5.89 -28.63 -15.97
CA PRO A 16 -5.98 -28.51 -17.42
C PRO A 16 -5.07 -27.37 -17.89
N ARG A 17 -4.23 -27.66 -18.89
CA ARG A 17 -3.37 -26.66 -19.55
C ARG A 17 -4.25 -25.56 -20.17
N PRO A 18 -3.95 -24.26 -19.97
CA PRO A 18 -4.65 -23.22 -20.71
C PRO A 18 -4.14 -23.21 -22.16
N ALA A 19 -5.05 -23.47 -23.09
CA ALA A 19 -4.86 -23.13 -24.49
C ALA A 19 -4.87 -21.61 -24.63
N LEU A 20 -3.82 -21.05 -25.24
CA LEU A 20 -3.85 -19.69 -25.76
C LEU A 20 -4.94 -19.62 -26.85
N PRO A 21 -5.74 -18.54 -26.88
CA PRO A 21 -5.45 -17.55 -27.91
C PRO A 21 -5.65 -16.09 -27.46
N VAL A 22 -4.79 -15.27 -28.07
CA VAL A 22 -4.92 -13.85 -28.42
C VAL A 22 -6.36 -13.32 -28.35
N PHE A 23 -6.62 -12.23 -27.62
CA PHE A 23 -7.31 -11.03 -28.14
C PHE A 23 -7.16 -9.82 -27.19
N ILE A 24 -7.16 -8.67 -27.83
CA ILE A 24 -6.95 -7.31 -27.34
C ILE A 24 -8.27 -6.73 -26.79
N ALA A 25 -8.13 -5.81 -25.84
CA ALA A 25 -9.07 -4.75 -25.42
C ALA A 25 -10.04 -4.97 -24.24
N ALA A 26 -10.21 -3.83 -23.55
CA ALA A 26 -11.30 -3.41 -22.67
C ALA A 26 -11.23 -3.83 -21.19
N ALA A 27 -10.63 -2.92 -20.42
CA ALA A 27 -11.06 -2.65 -19.06
C ALA A 27 -12.54 -2.21 -19.04
N ILE A 28 -13.19 -2.48 -17.89
CA ILE A 28 -14.51 -2.04 -17.43
C ILE A 28 -15.63 -3.10 -17.58
N LEU A 29 -16.20 -3.42 -16.40
CA LEU A 29 -17.55 -3.91 -16.08
C LEU A 29 -17.80 -5.41 -15.75
N VAL A 30 -18.31 -5.57 -14.52
CA VAL A 30 -19.19 -6.62 -13.95
C VAL A 30 -18.55 -7.91 -13.44
N GLN A 31 -18.39 -7.97 -12.11
CA GLN A 31 -18.31 -9.20 -11.33
C GLN A 31 -19.71 -9.84 -11.22
N ALA A 32 -19.83 -11.08 -11.70
CA ALA A 32 -20.90 -12.00 -11.32
C ALA A 32 -20.40 -12.94 -10.20
N PRO A 33 -21.23 -13.30 -9.20
CA PRO A 33 -20.77 -14.10 -8.07
C PRO A 33 -20.76 -15.59 -8.43
N SER A 34 -19.57 -16.19 -8.51
CA SER A 34 -19.42 -17.65 -8.54
C SER A 34 -19.45 -18.19 -7.10
N LYS A 35 -20.43 -19.07 -6.84
CA LYS A 35 -20.70 -19.66 -5.53
C LYS A 35 -20.01 -21.03 -5.45
N SER A 36 -18.76 -21.07 -5.01
CA SER A 36 -18.10 -22.31 -4.58
C SER A 36 -17.79 -22.23 -3.08
N ARG A 37 -18.59 -22.94 -2.29
CA ARG A 37 -18.27 -23.26 -0.89
C ARG A 37 -17.18 -24.33 -0.90
N GLY A 38 -15.98 -23.98 -0.44
CA GLY A 38 -14.89 -24.91 -0.18
C GLY A 38 -14.14 -24.43 1.06
N CYS A 39 -13.89 -25.35 1.98
CA CYS A 39 -13.28 -25.14 3.29
C CYS A 39 -12.04 -24.24 3.24
N PHE A 40 -12.17 -23.00 3.72
CA PHE A 40 -11.04 -22.16 4.05
C PHE A 40 -10.49 -22.61 5.40
N GLY A 41 -9.33 -23.27 5.39
CA GLY A 41 -8.42 -23.16 6.52
C GLY A 41 -7.95 -21.71 6.60
N GLU A 42 -8.10 -21.09 7.78
CA GLU A 42 -7.58 -19.76 8.07
C GLU A 42 -6.11 -19.65 7.64
N SER A 43 -5.85 -18.90 6.58
CA SER A 43 -4.50 -18.52 6.19
C SER A 43 -3.97 -17.46 7.17
N SER A 44 -3.33 -17.94 8.23
CA SER A 44 -2.33 -17.24 9.06
C SER A 44 -2.59 -15.74 9.29
N MET A 45 -3.62 -15.45 10.08
CA MET A 45 -3.91 -14.13 10.65
C MET A 45 -2.76 -13.64 11.55
N ALA A 46 -2.56 -12.32 11.67
CA ALA A 46 -1.82 -11.78 12.82
C ALA A 46 -2.49 -12.26 14.10
N THR A 47 -1.82 -13.12 14.85
CA THR A 47 -2.45 -13.98 15.86
C THR A 47 -3.07 -13.18 17.02
N LYS A 48 -2.68 -11.91 17.22
CA LYS A 48 -3.29 -10.97 18.20
C LYS A 48 -3.14 -9.51 17.71
N PRO A 49 -4.20 -8.73 17.43
CA PRO A 49 -4.04 -7.31 17.05
C PRO A 49 -3.46 -6.48 18.20
N GLY A 50 -2.61 -5.51 17.87
CA GLY A 50 -2.18 -4.46 18.79
C GLY A 50 -3.04 -3.20 18.69
N PHE A 51 -2.76 -2.21 19.55
CA PHE A 51 -3.33 -0.87 19.44
C PHE A 51 -2.87 -0.19 18.14
N LEU A 52 -3.75 0.57 17.47
CA LEU A 52 -3.47 1.28 16.19
C LEU A 52 -3.03 0.39 15.01
N THR A 53 -3.41 -0.88 14.99
CA THR A 53 -3.24 -1.72 13.80
C THR A 53 -4.17 -1.33 12.64
N GLU A 54 -5.20 -0.52 12.91
CA GLU A 54 -6.20 -0.10 11.94
C GLU A 54 -6.19 1.41 11.76
N TRP A 55 -6.44 1.84 10.53
CA TRP A 55 -6.58 3.26 10.21
C TRP A 55 -7.85 3.85 10.86
N PRO A 56 -7.82 5.11 11.34
CA PRO A 56 -8.98 5.76 11.93
C PRO A 56 -10.23 5.77 11.03
N TRP A 57 -10.03 5.82 9.71
CA TRP A 57 -11.07 5.81 8.69
C TRP A 57 -11.38 4.42 8.13
N ARG A 58 -10.91 3.33 8.75
CA ARG A 58 -11.19 1.95 8.28
C ARG A 58 -12.67 1.71 8.01
N ARG A 59 -13.54 2.22 8.89
CA ARG A 59 -15.01 2.08 8.80
C ARG A 59 -15.62 2.72 7.54
N LEU A 60 -14.94 3.69 6.93
CA LEU A 60 -15.40 4.33 5.70
C LEU A 60 -15.17 3.47 4.45
N GLY A 61 -14.34 2.43 4.53
CA GLY A 61 -14.05 1.55 3.39
C GLY A 61 -13.58 2.36 2.17
N ASN A 62 -14.29 2.23 1.05
CA ASN A 62 -13.98 2.97 -0.19
C ASN A 62 -14.30 4.47 -0.11
N PHE A 63 -15.06 4.93 0.90
CA PHE A 63 -15.40 6.35 1.10
C PHE A 63 -14.35 7.12 1.90
N LYS A 64 -13.20 6.51 2.23
CA LYS A 64 -12.13 7.14 3.02
C LYS A 64 -11.58 8.45 2.44
N TYR A 65 -11.71 8.69 1.13
CA TYR A 65 -11.29 9.95 0.51
C TYR A 65 -12.11 11.16 1.00
N VAL A 66 -13.28 10.94 1.60
CA VAL A 66 -14.05 12.01 2.26
C VAL A 66 -13.24 12.68 3.38
N VAL A 67 -12.29 11.97 3.99
CA VAL A 67 -11.43 12.52 5.04
C VAL A 67 -10.64 13.72 4.54
N ILE A 68 -10.16 13.72 3.29
CA ILE A 68 -9.37 14.84 2.74
C ILE A 68 -10.21 15.86 1.98
N ALA A 69 -11.49 15.55 1.72
CA ALA A 69 -12.39 16.37 0.91
C ALA A 69 -12.49 17.84 1.36
N PRO A 70 -12.54 18.19 2.67
CA PRO A 70 -12.62 19.59 3.10
C PRO A 70 -11.47 20.45 2.60
N TRP A 71 -10.23 19.94 2.70
CA TRP A 71 -9.04 20.67 2.25
C TRP A 71 -8.99 20.80 0.74
N VAL A 72 -9.36 19.74 0.02
CA VAL A 72 -9.43 19.75 -1.45
C VAL A 72 -10.49 20.75 -1.94
N ALA A 73 -11.69 20.71 -1.36
CA ALA A 73 -12.75 21.67 -1.68
C ALA A 73 -12.32 23.10 -1.37
N HIS A 74 -11.61 23.33 -0.26
CA HIS A 74 -11.06 24.64 0.08
C HIS A 74 -10.01 25.10 -0.94
N SER A 75 -9.12 24.22 -1.42
CA SER A 75 -8.16 24.55 -2.48
C SER A 75 -8.85 24.99 -3.77
N PHE A 76 -9.91 24.29 -4.19
CA PHE A 76 -10.71 24.68 -5.36
C PHE A 76 -11.48 25.99 -5.14
N TYR A 77 -12.03 26.18 -3.95
CA TYR A 77 -12.71 27.43 -3.58
C TYR A 77 -11.77 28.63 -3.68
N LEU A 78 -10.54 28.51 -3.14
CA LEU A 78 -9.53 29.57 -3.26
C LEU A 78 -9.19 29.85 -4.72
N LEU A 79 -9.03 28.81 -5.53
CA LEU A 79 -8.74 28.95 -6.96
C LEU A 79 -9.88 29.62 -7.74
N ALA A 80 -11.13 29.39 -7.33
CA ALA A 80 -12.31 29.93 -8.00
C ALA A 80 -12.67 31.36 -7.57
N THR A 81 -12.28 31.77 -6.35
CA THR A 81 -12.74 33.03 -5.74
C THR A 81 -11.65 34.09 -5.54
N ARG A 82 -10.37 33.71 -5.63
CA ARG A 82 -9.23 34.60 -5.40
C ARG A 82 -8.35 34.68 -6.63
N ASP A 83 -7.66 35.80 -6.79
CA ASP A 83 -6.59 35.92 -7.79
C ASP A 83 -5.44 34.98 -7.41
N LEU A 84 -4.83 34.34 -8.41
CA LEU A 84 -3.71 33.40 -8.21
C LEU A 84 -2.53 34.00 -7.43
N LYS A 85 -2.32 35.31 -7.54
CA LYS A 85 -1.26 36.04 -6.81
C LYS A 85 -1.49 36.08 -5.29
N ASP A 86 -2.75 35.98 -4.86
CA ASP A 86 -3.16 36.08 -3.46
C ASP A 86 -3.31 34.70 -2.80
N VAL A 87 -3.21 33.62 -3.59
CA VAL A 87 -3.32 32.26 -3.09
C VAL A 87 -1.92 31.68 -2.86
N PRO A 88 -1.62 31.17 -1.64
CA PRO A 88 -0.34 30.52 -1.38
C PRO A 88 -0.15 29.28 -2.25
N LEU A 89 0.81 29.35 -3.17
CA LEU A 89 1.12 28.25 -4.09
C LEU A 89 1.50 26.96 -3.34
N THR A 90 2.16 27.10 -2.19
CA THR A 90 2.52 26.00 -1.29
C THR A 90 1.32 25.22 -0.78
N TYR A 91 0.15 25.86 -0.59
CA TYR A 91 -1.10 25.19 -0.23
C TYR A 91 -1.73 24.49 -1.43
N LEU A 92 -1.78 25.17 -2.58
CA LEU A 92 -2.39 24.62 -3.80
C LEU A 92 -1.68 23.37 -4.32
N VAL A 93 -0.35 23.29 -4.18
CA VAL A 93 0.46 22.16 -4.66
C VAL A 93 0.22 20.88 -3.85
N ILE A 94 -0.30 20.96 -2.61
CA ILE A 94 -0.53 19.78 -1.76
C ILE A 94 -1.44 18.77 -2.46
N PHE A 95 -2.56 19.21 -3.04
CA PHE A 95 -3.51 18.30 -3.69
C PHE A 95 -2.92 17.61 -4.94
N PRO A 96 -2.34 18.33 -5.93
CA PRO A 96 -1.62 17.71 -7.03
C PRO A 96 -0.50 16.76 -6.58
N SER A 97 0.25 17.08 -5.52
CA SER A 97 1.29 16.20 -4.98
C SER A 97 0.72 14.87 -4.46
N LEU A 98 -0.46 14.88 -3.83
CA LEU A 98 -1.12 13.65 -3.39
C LEU A 98 -1.59 12.79 -4.56
N LEU A 99 -2.19 13.42 -5.58
CA LEU A 99 -2.56 12.72 -6.81
C LEU A 99 -1.35 12.10 -7.50
N LEU A 100 -0.25 12.85 -7.59
CA LEU A 100 1.01 12.36 -8.15
C LEU A 100 1.55 11.18 -7.35
N ARG A 101 1.41 11.19 -6.01
CA ARG A 101 1.82 10.07 -5.15
C ARG A 101 0.99 8.82 -5.41
N MET A 102 -0.33 8.96 -5.56
CA MET A 102 -1.20 7.83 -5.94
C MET A 102 -0.81 7.28 -7.31
N LEU A 103 -0.63 8.15 -8.31
CA LEU A 103 -0.24 7.74 -9.66
C LEU A 103 1.11 7.03 -9.67
N HIS A 104 2.10 7.59 -8.98
CA HIS A 104 3.43 7.01 -8.86
C HIS A 104 3.39 5.61 -8.25
N ASN A 105 2.64 5.42 -7.16
CA ASN A 105 2.48 4.09 -6.55
C ASN A 105 1.79 3.12 -7.52
N GLN A 106 0.77 3.57 -8.24
CA GLN A 106 0.07 2.74 -9.24
C GLN A 106 0.98 2.30 -10.39
N ILE A 107 1.85 3.18 -10.87
CA ILE A 107 2.84 2.86 -11.89
C ILE A 107 3.78 1.78 -11.39
N TRP A 108 4.35 1.94 -10.18
CA TRP A 108 5.29 0.96 -9.64
C TRP A 108 4.66 -0.39 -9.34
N MET A 109 3.42 -0.41 -8.82
CA MET A 109 2.68 -1.66 -8.65
C MET A 109 2.46 -2.35 -9.99
N SER A 110 2.07 -1.60 -11.02
CA SER A 110 1.85 -2.15 -12.36
C SER A 110 3.14 -2.74 -12.94
N ILE A 111 4.26 -2.03 -12.82
CA ILE A 111 5.58 -2.51 -13.26
C ILE A 111 5.97 -3.78 -12.50
N SER A 112 5.83 -3.79 -11.17
CA SER A 112 6.15 -4.95 -10.34
C SER A 112 5.32 -6.17 -10.73
N ARG A 113 4.01 -6.02 -10.94
CA ARG A 113 3.12 -7.10 -11.40
C ARG A 113 3.50 -7.63 -12.78
N LEU A 114 3.83 -6.74 -13.71
CA LEU A 114 4.28 -7.12 -15.05
C LEU A 114 5.60 -7.92 -14.98
N GLN A 115 6.53 -7.49 -14.13
CA GLN A 115 7.77 -8.20 -13.90
C GLN A 115 7.51 -9.58 -13.28
N THR A 116 6.69 -9.67 -12.24
CA THR A 116 6.32 -10.97 -11.63
C THR A 116 5.65 -11.91 -12.63
N ALA A 117 4.79 -11.39 -13.52
CA ALA A 117 4.09 -12.21 -14.50
C ALA A 117 4.98 -12.71 -15.66
N LYS A 118 6.00 -11.94 -16.06
CA LYS A 118 6.80 -12.20 -17.28
C LYS A 118 8.25 -12.59 -17.03
N SER A 119 8.82 -12.24 -15.88
CA SER A 119 10.26 -12.40 -15.64
C SER A 119 10.62 -13.87 -15.48
N PRO A 120 11.69 -14.35 -16.15
CA PRO A 120 12.28 -15.65 -15.85
C PRO A 120 13.04 -15.64 -14.51
N HIS A 121 13.38 -14.45 -13.99
CA HIS A 121 14.12 -14.26 -12.73
C HIS A 121 13.16 -13.94 -11.58
N LYS A 122 12.24 -14.88 -11.28
CA LYS A 122 11.35 -14.76 -10.14
C LYS A 122 12.06 -15.20 -8.86
N ILE A 123 11.96 -14.39 -7.80
CA ILE A 123 12.47 -14.75 -6.46
C ILE A 123 11.69 -15.93 -5.90
N VAL A 124 10.36 -15.92 -6.10
CA VAL A 124 9.46 -17.02 -5.74
C VAL A 124 8.64 -17.38 -6.97
N ASP A 125 8.61 -18.66 -7.35
CA ASP A 125 7.80 -19.14 -8.48
C ASP A 125 6.33 -19.31 -8.08
N ARG A 126 5.66 -18.20 -7.74
CA ARG A 126 4.25 -18.12 -7.38
C ARG A 126 3.62 -16.85 -7.96
N GLY A 127 2.38 -16.94 -8.40
CA GLY A 127 1.57 -15.78 -8.76
C GLY A 127 0.98 -15.07 -7.52
N ILE A 128 0.50 -13.84 -7.72
CA ILE A 128 -0.23 -13.10 -6.68
C ILE A 128 -1.60 -13.75 -6.51
N ASP A 129 -1.95 -14.12 -5.27
CA ASP A 129 -3.27 -14.66 -4.94
C ASP A 129 -4.26 -13.55 -4.55
N PHE A 130 -5.56 -13.87 -4.64
CA PHE A 130 -6.62 -12.92 -4.28
C PHE A 130 -6.53 -12.46 -2.83
N GLU A 131 -6.10 -13.34 -1.92
CA GLU A 131 -5.95 -12.98 -0.51
C GLU A 131 -4.87 -11.91 -0.31
N GLN A 132 -3.74 -12.01 -1.02
CA GLN A 132 -2.69 -11.00 -0.98
C GLN A 132 -3.20 -9.67 -1.56
N VAL A 133 -3.94 -9.71 -2.68
CA VAL A 133 -4.57 -8.51 -3.25
C VAL A 133 -5.50 -7.84 -2.25
N ASP A 134 -6.31 -8.62 -1.53
CA ASP A 134 -7.24 -8.09 -0.54
C ASP A 134 -6.52 -7.49 0.68
N ARG A 135 -5.48 -8.18 1.19
CA ARG A 135 -4.59 -7.69 2.25
C ARG A 135 -3.96 -6.35 1.87
N GLU A 136 -3.51 -6.23 0.63
CA GLU A 136 -2.73 -5.10 0.12
C GLU A 136 -3.58 -3.97 -0.48
N ARG A 137 -4.91 -4.13 -0.50
CA ARG A 137 -5.87 -3.18 -1.09
C ARG A 137 -5.80 -1.76 -0.51
N SER A 138 -5.28 -1.62 0.70
CA SER A 138 -5.31 -0.37 1.46
C SER A 138 -4.00 0.43 1.46
N TRP A 139 -3.13 0.15 0.50
CA TRP A 139 -1.83 0.80 0.33
C TRP A 139 -1.88 2.34 0.30
N ASP A 140 -3.02 2.91 -0.12
CA ASP A 140 -3.26 4.35 -0.26
C ASP A 140 -3.66 5.04 1.05
N ASP A 141 -3.89 4.29 2.14
CA ASP A 141 -4.15 4.88 3.46
C ASP A 141 -2.94 5.71 3.95
N GLN A 142 -1.72 5.30 3.63
CA GLN A 142 -0.50 6.09 3.89
C GLN A 142 -0.51 7.43 3.15
N VAL A 143 -1.03 7.48 1.91
CA VAL A 143 -1.09 8.72 1.13
C VAL A 143 -2.09 9.69 1.77
N LEU A 144 -3.24 9.19 2.21
CA LEU A 144 -4.24 9.95 2.94
C LEU A 144 -3.66 10.52 4.25
N PHE A 145 -2.98 9.70 5.04
CA PHE A 145 -2.35 10.12 6.29
C PHE A 145 -1.32 11.22 6.09
N ASN A 146 -0.38 11.04 5.15
CA ASN A 146 0.63 12.06 4.84
C ASN A 146 -0.02 13.35 4.31
N GLY A 147 -1.07 13.25 3.50
CA GLY A 147 -1.82 14.42 3.03
C GLY A 147 -2.44 15.22 4.17
N ILE A 148 -3.07 14.55 5.13
CA ILE A 148 -3.62 15.20 6.33
C ILE A 148 -2.49 15.88 7.12
N LEU A 149 -1.36 15.20 7.35
CA LEU A 149 -0.23 15.79 8.07
C LEU A 149 0.30 17.04 7.38
N VAL A 150 0.42 17.03 6.06
CA VAL A 150 0.90 18.19 5.30
C VAL A 150 -0.09 19.35 5.36
N TYR A 151 -1.39 19.08 5.18
CA TYR A 151 -2.43 20.11 5.29
C TYR A 151 -2.50 20.71 6.70
N VAL A 152 -2.46 19.86 7.72
CA VAL A 152 -2.46 20.29 9.13
C VAL A 152 -1.18 21.07 9.43
N GLY A 153 -0.02 20.54 9.05
CA GLY A 153 1.28 21.19 9.24
C GLY A 153 1.37 22.56 8.58
N TYR A 154 0.74 22.74 7.42
CA TYR A 154 0.62 24.05 6.77
C TYR A 154 -0.02 25.10 7.69
N TYR A 155 -1.09 24.75 8.41
CA TYR A 155 -1.76 25.67 9.33
C TYR A 155 -0.97 25.92 10.62
N PHE A 156 -0.23 24.91 11.11
CA PHE A 156 0.54 25.03 12.35
C PHE A 156 1.92 25.68 12.18
N ILE A 157 2.42 25.78 10.95
CA ILE A 157 3.73 26.36 10.65
C ILE A 157 3.50 27.64 9.84
N PRO A 158 3.47 28.84 10.47
CA PRO A 158 3.19 30.09 9.77
C PRO A 158 4.09 30.36 8.57
N ARG A 159 5.32 29.84 8.60
CA ARG A 159 6.32 29.98 7.54
C ARG A 159 6.09 29.06 6.34
N ALA A 160 5.21 28.07 6.43
CA ALA A 160 4.92 27.11 5.36
C ALA A 160 4.38 27.79 4.10
N ALA A 161 3.61 28.87 4.26
CA ALA A 161 3.08 29.66 3.14
C ALA A 161 4.17 30.24 2.23
N HIS A 162 5.34 30.56 2.79
CA HIS A 162 6.42 31.28 2.10
C HIS A 162 7.59 30.38 1.70
N LEU A 163 7.44 29.06 1.80
CA LEU A 163 8.50 28.14 1.37
C LEU A 163 8.64 28.17 -0.16
N PRO A 164 9.88 28.19 -0.68
CA PRO A 164 10.09 28.03 -2.11
C PRO A 164 9.66 26.61 -2.51
N LEU A 165 9.03 26.48 -3.68
CA LEU A 165 8.66 25.15 -4.21
C LEU A 165 9.88 24.27 -4.50
N TRP A 166 11.03 24.89 -4.80
CA TRP A 166 12.26 24.19 -5.13
C TRP A 166 13.48 24.89 -4.52
N ARG A 167 14.36 24.10 -3.88
CA ARG A 167 15.66 24.57 -3.39
C ARG A 167 16.62 23.40 -3.25
N ILE A 168 17.81 23.52 -3.83
CA ILE A 168 18.81 22.45 -3.83
C ILE A 168 19.31 22.11 -2.41
N ASP A 169 19.47 23.11 -1.54
CA ASP A 169 19.85 22.89 -0.14
C ASP A 169 18.83 22.01 0.59
N GLY A 170 17.55 22.17 0.25
CA GLY A 170 16.48 21.32 0.79
C GLY A 170 16.59 19.88 0.30
N VAL A 171 16.97 19.67 -0.96
CA VAL A 171 17.21 18.33 -1.52
C VAL A 171 18.40 17.66 -0.84
N ILE A 172 19.53 18.37 -0.70
CA ILE A 172 20.73 17.86 -0.03
C ILE A 172 20.41 17.50 1.42
N MET A 173 19.75 18.41 2.15
CA MET A 173 19.32 18.15 3.53
C MET A 173 18.37 16.95 3.63
N SER A 174 17.44 16.80 2.70
CA SER A 174 16.52 15.65 2.67
C SER A 174 17.26 14.34 2.46
N ILE A 175 18.26 14.32 1.55
CA ILE A 175 19.10 13.14 1.31
C ILE A 175 19.89 12.78 2.57
N LEU A 176 20.52 13.75 3.23
CA LEU A 176 21.30 13.52 4.45
C LEU A 176 20.42 13.06 5.63
N LEU A 177 19.26 13.70 5.82
CA LEU A 177 18.28 13.29 6.84
C LEU A 177 17.75 11.89 6.58
N HIS A 178 17.53 11.53 5.32
CA HIS A 178 17.08 10.20 4.94
C HIS A 178 18.18 9.17 5.20
N ALA A 179 19.34 9.32 4.54
CA ALA A 179 20.44 8.36 4.58
C ALA A 179 21.08 8.18 5.98
N GLY A 180 20.99 9.19 6.84
CA GLY A 180 21.47 9.10 8.22
C GLY A 180 20.34 8.76 9.20
N PRO A 181 19.66 9.75 9.78
CA PRO A 181 18.65 9.53 10.82
C PRO A 181 17.52 8.57 10.45
N VAL A 182 16.90 8.71 9.27
CA VAL A 182 15.72 7.91 8.92
C VAL A 182 16.10 6.44 8.74
N GLU A 183 17.15 6.14 7.98
CA GLU A 183 17.63 4.76 7.80
C GLU A 183 18.06 4.12 9.12
N PHE A 184 18.75 4.87 9.99
CA PHE A 184 19.14 4.38 11.30
C PHE A 184 17.90 4.00 12.15
N LEU A 185 16.92 4.89 12.24
CA LEU A 185 15.68 4.64 12.97
C LEU A 185 14.89 3.48 12.36
N TYR A 186 14.81 3.42 11.02
CA TYR A 186 14.15 2.35 10.30
C TYR A 186 14.75 0.99 10.62
N TYR A 187 16.08 0.85 10.58
CA TYR A 187 16.77 -0.40 10.90
C TYR A 187 16.42 -0.91 12.30
N TRP A 188 16.54 -0.07 13.33
CA TRP A 188 16.26 -0.47 14.70
C TRP A 188 14.78 -0.74 14.94
N PHE A 189 13.91 0.06 14.35
CA PHE A 189 12.46 -0.15 14.44
C PHE A 189 12.05 -1.47 13.77
N HIS A 190 12.57 -1.74 12.57
CA HIS A 190 12.30 -3.00 11.87
C HIS A 190 12.82 -4.19 12.67
N ARG A 191 14.03 -4.10 13.23
CA ARG A 191 14.58 -5.12 14.14
C ARG A 191 13.70 -5.34 15.36
N ALA A 192 13.15 -4.27 15.96
CA ALA A 192 12.21 -4.38 17.08
C ALA A 192 10.89 -5.04 16.66
N LEU A 193 10.36 -4.73 15.47
CA LEU A 193 9.14 -5.36 14.93
C LEU A 193 9.26 -6.88 14.78
N HIS A 194 10.47 -7.41 14.63
CA HIS A 194 10.73 -8.85 14.61
C HIS A 194 10.76 -9.51 15.99
N HIS A 195 10.70 -8.73 17.08
CA HIS A 195 10.54 -9.30 18.42
C HIS A 195 9.15 -9.91 18.57
N HIS A 196 9.03 -11.14 19.09
CA HIS A 196 7.80 -11.97 19.09
C HIS A 196 6.50 -11.21 19.44
N PHE A 197 6.54 -10.33 20.44
CA PHE A 197 5.40 -9.50 20.84
C PHE A 197 4.93 -8.54 19.74
N LEU A 198 5.86 -7.82 19.11
CA LEU A 198 5.56 -6.87 18.03
C LEU A 198 5.31 -7.60 16.71
N TYR A 199 6.02 -8.70 16.47
CA TYR A 199 5.87 -9.52 15.27
C TYR A 199 4.43 -10.00 15.13
N SER A 200 3.90 -10.68 16.15
CA SER A 200 2.53 -11.22 16.15
C SER A 200 1.42 -10.17 16.01
N ARG A 201 1.70 -8.90 16.33
CA ARG A 201 0.73 -7.80 16.36
C ARG A 201 0.79 -6.89 15.15
N TYR A 202 1.99 -6.62 14.64
CA TYR A 202 2.25 -5.54 13.70
C TYR A 202 3.03 -5.97 12.45
N HIS A 203 3.77 -7.09 12.49
CA HIS A 203 4.71 -7.42 11.40
C HIS A 203 4.45 -8.78 10.72
N SER A 204 3.78 -9.72 11.38
CA SER A 204 3.52 -11.06 10.82
C SER A 204 2.70 -11.00 9.53
N HIS A 205 1.81 -10.03 9.42
CA HIS A 205 0.95 -9.84 8.25
C HIS A 205 1.74 -9.41 7.01
N HIS A 206 2.75 -8.56 7.18
CA HIS A 206 3.66 -8.17 6.10
C HIS A 206 4.38 -9.40 5.52
N HIS A 207 4.77 -10.34 6.38
CA HIS A 207 5.41 -11.59 5.96
C HIS A 207 4.46 -12.61 5.31
N ALA A 208 3.14 -12.41 5.40
CA ALA A 208 2.16 -13.27 4.72
C ALA A 208 2.07 -12.95 3.20
N SER A 209 2.54 -11.78 2.77
CA SER A 209 2.70 -11.44 1.36
C SER A 209 3.98 -12.07 0.80
N ILE A 210 3.81 -13.19 0.11
CA ILE A 210 4.93 -13.99 -0.43
C ILE A 210 5.49 -13.36 -1.71
N VAL A 211 4.61 -12.76 -2.53
CA VAL A 211 5.03 -12.03 -3.72
C VAL A 211 5.25 -10.57 -3.31
N THR A 212 6.49 -10.14 -3.24
CA THR A 212 6.80 -8.77 -2.82
C THR A 212 6.39 -7.75 -3.89
N GLU A 213 5.53 -6.82 -3.52
CA GLU A 213 5.17 -5.64 -4.31
C GLU A 213 5.67 -4.37 -3.60
N PRO A 214 5.79 -3.22 -4.30
CA PRO A 214 6.16 -1.94 -3.70
C PRO A 214 5.27 -1.53 -2.51
N ILE A 215 4.04 -2.04 -2.45
CA ILE A 215 3.09 -1.77 -1.38
C ILE A 215 3.17 -2.76 -0.22
N THR A 216 3.81 -3.92 -0.41
CA THR A 216 3.92 -4.95 0.61
C THR A 216 4.59 -4.40 1.88
N CYS A 217 5.56 -3.50 1.76
CA CYS A 217 6.26 -2.88 2.90
C CYS A 217 5.40 -1.93 3.77
N LEU A 218 4.25 -1.47 3.25
CA LEU A 218 3.37 -0.51 3.94
C LEU A 218 2.07 -1.15 4.43
N VAL A 219 1.81 -2.40 4.06
CA VAL A 219 0.55 -3.08 4.30
C VAL A 219 0.60 -3.88 5.61
N GLY A 220 -0.17 -3.41 6.58
CA GLY A 220 -0.50 -4.12 7.82
C GLY A 220 -2.00 -4.35 8.00
N ARG A 221 -2.76 -4.54 6.91
CA ARG A 221 -4.22 -4.55 6.99
C ARG A 221 -4.86 -5.93 6.81
N ARG A 222 -5.63 -6.32 7.83
CA ARG A 222 -6.69 -7.34 7.81
C ARG A 222 -7.95 -6.87 7.08
#